data_AF-A0A841K6F7-F1
#
_entry.id   AF-A0A841K6F7-F1
#
_cell.length_a   1.000
_cell.length_b   1.000
_cell.length_c   1.000
_cell.angle_alpha   90.00
_cell.angle_beta   90.00
_cell.angle_gamma   90.00
#
_symmetry.space_group_name_H-M   'P 1'
#
loop_
_entity.id
_entity.type
_entity.pdbx_description
1 polymer ?
#
loop_
_entity_poly.entity_id
_entity_poly.type
_entity_poly.pdbx_seq_one_letter_code
_entity_poly.pdbx_strand_id
1 'polypeptide(L)' 'MGALRGRRYIAGDRFSAADVYLASHLQWGMMVGVIEKRPEFEAYCAPLVTRPAALRADAEVKKLQSQKAWSAA' A
#
# COMPACT_ATOMS: atom_id res chain seq x y z
N MET A 1 -0.46 23.46 -0.01
CA MET A 1 0.26 22.46 -0.83
C MET A 1 0.09 21.09 -0.19
N GLY A 2 -0.30 20.05 -0.94
CA GLY A 2 -0.50 18.70 -0.40
C GLY A 2 0.82 17.95 -0.20
N ALA A 3 0.95 17.17 0.87
CA ALA A 3 2.20 16.51 1.27
C ALA A 3 2.78 15.57 0.20
N LEU A 4 1.91 14.90 -0.59
CA LEU A 4 2.31 13.90 -1.58
C LEU A 4 2.53 14.46 -2.99
N ARG A 5 2.11 15.71 -3.25
CA ARG A 5 2.17 16.29 -4.59
C ARG A 5 3.62 16.40 -5.06
N GLY A 6 3.94 15.68 -6.15
CA GLY A 6 5.28 15.68 -6.76
C GLY A 6 6.33 14.89 -5.99
N ARG A 7 5.96 14.10 -4.97
CA ARG A 7 6.90 13.29 -4.19
C ARG A 7 6.90 11.83 -4.62
N ARG A 8 8.09 11.26 -4.72
CA ARG A 8 8.28 9.81 -4.91
C ARG A 8 8.20 9.05 -3.59
N TYR A 9 8.72 9.63 -2.52
CA TYR A 9 8.73 9.08 -1.16
C TYR A 9 8.34 10.15 -0.15
N ILE A 10 7.63 9.78 0.91
CA ILE A 10 7.08 10.73 1.88
C ILE A 10 8.19 11.39 2.73
N ALA A 11 9.24 10.64 3.04
CA ALA A 11 10.29 11.04 3.95
C ALA A 11 11.54 11.63 3.28
N GLY A 12 11.52 11.87 1.96
CA GLY A 12 12.65 12.46 1.23
C GLY A 12 12.88 11.85 -0.15
N ASP A 13 14.14 11.59 -0.46
CA ASP A 13 14.63 11.11 -1.76
C ASP A 13 14.78 9.58 -1.83
N ARG A 14 14.65 8.88 -0.70
CA ARG A 14 14.81 7.43 -0.60
C ARG A 14 13.58 6.73 -0.04
N PHE A 15 13.38 5.50 -0.52
CA PHE A 15 12.37 4.59 0.00
C PHE A 15 12.65 4.20 1.44
N SER A 16 11.61 4.16 2.28
CA SER A 16 11.70 3.92 3.72
C SER A 16 10.51 3.13 4.27
N ALA A 17 10.57 2.77 5.56
CA ALA A 17 9.45 2.17 6.27
C ALA A 17 8.21 3.07 6.30
N ALA A 18 8.38 4.40 6.25
CA ALA A 18 7.27 5.34 6.20
C ALA A 18 6.44 5.15 4.92
N ASP A 19 7.10 4.85 3.79
CA ASP A 19 6.43 4.62 2.52
C ASP A 19 5.65 3.29 2.53
N VAL A 20 6.19 2.24 3.17
CA VAL A 20 5.46 0.96 3.37
C VAL A 20 4.16 1.22 4.13
N TYR A 21 4.28 1.87 5.28
CA TYR A 21 3.16 2.08 6.18
C TYR A 21 2.09 2.95 5.53
N LEU A 22 2.50 4.09 4.96
CA LEU A 22 1.56 5.05 4.38
C LEU A 22 0.88 4.48 3.13
N ALA A 23 1.61 3.84 2.22
CA ALA A 23 1.01 3.25 1.03
C ALA A 23 0.02 2.14 1.38
N SER A 24 0.34 1.30 2.39
CA SER A 24 -0.59 0.26 2.86
C SER A 24 -1.88 0.85 3.42
N HIS A 25 -1.77 1.89 4.28
CA HIS A 25 -2.94 2.52 4.90
C HIS A 25 -3.80 3.26 3.89
N LEU A 26 -3.18 4.01 2.97
CA LEU A 26 -3.90 4.73 1.91
C LEU A 26 -4.56 3.76 0.95
N GLN A 27 -3.83 2.75 0.47
CA GLN A 27 -4.38 1.77 -0.48
C GLN A 27 -5.56 1.01 0.13
N TRP A 28 -5.41 0.50 1.36
CA TRP A 28 -6.50 -0.18 2.04
C TRP A 28 -7.67 0.76 2.31
N GLY A 29 -7.42 1.96 2.86
CA GLY A 29 -8.45 2.95 3.16
C GLY A 29 -9.26 3.38 1.93
N MET A 30 -8.59 3.54 0.78
CA MET A 30 -9.24 3.82 -0.50
C MET A 30 -9.99 2.61 -1.08
N MET A 31 -9.51 1.39 -0.81
CA MET A 31 -10.18 0.16 -1.23
C MET A 31 -11.49 -0.06 -0.46
N VAL A 32 -11.48 0.19 0.86
CA VAL A 32 -12.67 0.03 1.72
C VAL A 32 -13.57 1.26 1.77
N GLY A 33 -13.14 2.39 1.19
CA GLY A 33 -13.92 3.62 1.08
C GLY A 33 -13.89 4.54 2.31
N VAL A 34 -13.09 4.23 3.34
CA VAL A 34 -12.89 5.11 4.51
C VAL A 34 -12.02 6.32 4.16
N ILE A 35 -11.16 6.19 3.14
CA ILE A 35 -10.37 7.29 2.58
C ILE A 35 -10.89 7.58 1.18
N GLU A 36 -11.26 8.84 0.93
CA GLU A 36 -11.63 9.33 -0.40
C GLU A 36 -10.45 9.16 -1.36
N LYS A 37 -10.74 8.63 -2.56
CA LYS A 37 -9.74 8.52 -3.62
C LYS A 37 -9.35 9.89 -4.14
N ARG A 38 -8.05 10.17 -4.11
CA ARG A 38 -7.47 11.40 -4.66
C ARG A 38 -6.37 11.05 -5.64
N PRO A 39 -6.23 11.79 -6.76
CA PRO A 39 -5.18 11.52 -7.74
C PRO A 39 -3.77 11.46 -7.14
N GLU A 40 -3.47 12.29 -6.14
CA GLU A 40 -2.16 12.28 -5.48
C GLU A 40 -1.93 11.02 -4.64
N PHE A 41 -2.99 10.44 -4.07
CA PHE A 41 -2.89 9.21 -3.28
C PHE A 41 -2.70 8.01 -4.18
N GLU A 42 -3.46 7.95 -5.28
CA GLU A 42 -3.34 6.89 -6.29
C GLU A 42 -1.96 6.92 -6.95
N ALA A 43 -1.50 8.11 -7.36
CA ALA A 43 -0.18 8.29 -7.96
C ALA A 43 0.97 7.91 -7.00
N TYR A 44 0.83 8.21 -5.71
CA TYR A 44 1.81 7.82 -4.70
C TYR A 44 1.81 6.32 -4.42
N CYS A 45 0.64 5.69 -4.30
CA CYS A 45 0.53 4.27 -3.95
C CYS A 45 0.91 3.36 -5.12
N ALA A 46 0.53 3.69 -6.37
CA ALA A 46 0.69 2.84 -7.54
C ALA A 46 2.10 2.23 -7.70
N PRO A 47 3.21 3.00 -7.67
CA PRO A 47 4.56 2.42 -7.80
C PRO A 47 4.99 1.62 -6.55
N LEU A 48 4.43 1.91 -5.38
CA LEU A 48 4.81 1.27 -4.11
C LEU A 48 4.14 -0.10 -3.94
N VAL A 49 2.91 -0.26 -4.43
CA VAL A 49 2.15 -1.52 -4.37
C VAL A 49 2.49 -2.47 -5.52
N THR A 50 3.00 -1.95 -6.65
CA THR A 50 3.38 -2.76 -7.82
C THR A 50 4.86 -3.17 -7.83
N ARG A 51 5.67 -2.70 -6.87
CA ARG A 51 7.09 -3.07 -6.79
C ARG A 51 7.27 -4.57 -6.54
N PRO A 52 8.37 -5.19 -7.02
CA PRO A 52 8.58 -6.65 -6.88
C PRO A 52 8.48 -7.18 -5.45
N ALA A 53 8.94 -6.40 -4.46
CA ALA A 53 8.86 -6.80 -3.05
C ALA A 53 7.42 -6.83 -2.50
N ALA A 54 6.55 -5.91 -2.94
CA ALA A 54 5.15 -5.90 -2.53
C ALA A 54 4.39 -7.08 -3.15
N LEU A 55 4.60 -7.34 -4.44
CA LEU A 55 3.99 -8.49 -5.13
C LEU A 55 4.39 -9.83 -4.50
N ARG A 56 5.64 -9.97 -4.06
CA ARG A 56 6.08 -11.17 -3.31
C ARG A 56 5.35 -11.30 -1.97
N ALA A 57 5.15 -10.19 -1.25
CA ALA A 57 4.41 -10.21 0.01
C ALA A 57 2.93 -10.60 -0.21
N ASP A 58 2.29 -10.04 -1.25
CA ASP A 58 0.90 -10.37 -1.60
C ASP A 58 0.73 -11.85 -1.99
N ALA A 59 1.70 -12.42 -2.70
CA ALA A 59 1.70 -13.85 -3.03
C ALA A 59 1.76 -14.72 -1.76
N GLU A 60 2.58 -14.37 -0.77
CA GLU A 60 2.65 -15.10 0.50
C GLU A 60 1.38 -14.91 1.34
N VAL A 61 0.82 -13.70 1.38
CA VAL A 61 -0.47 -13.43 2.04
C VAL A 61 -1.57 -14.29 1.43
N LYS A 62 -1.65 -14.36 0.10
CA LYS A 62 -2.64 -15.20 -0.61
C LYS A 62 -2.46 -16.68 -0.28
N LYS A 63 -1.22 -17.15 -0.23
CA LYS A 63 -0.90 -18.53 0.18
C LYS A 63 -1.36 -18.80 1.61
N LEU A 64 -1.03 -17.93 2.56
CA LEU A 64 -1.46 -18.06 3.96
C LEU A 64 -2.99 -18.00 4.12
N GLN A 65 -3.68 -17.15 3.36
CA GLN A 65 -5.14 -17.10 3.35
C GLN A 65 -5.76 -18.41 2.82
N SER A 66 -5.19 -19.00 1.78
CA SER A 66 -5.64 -20.30 1.26
C SER A 66 -5.41 -21.46 2.24
N GLN A 67 -4.34 -21.38 3.04
CA GLN A 67 -4.04 -22.36 4.10
C GLN A 67 -4.91 -22.15 5.36
N LYS A 68 -5.32 -20.90 5.60
CA LYS A 68 -6.16 -20.49 6.74
C LYS A 68 -7.64 -20.29 6.37
N ALA A 69 -8.09 -20.84 5.23
CA ALA A 69 -9.52 -21.01 4.99
C ALA A 69 -10.06 -22.00 6.05
N TRP A 70 -10.43 -21.44 7.21
CA TRP A 70 -11.11 -22.06 8.34
C TRP A 70 -10.26 -22.95 9.26
N SER A 71 -9.54 -22.36 10.22
CA SER A 71 -9.10 -23.11 11.42
C SER A 71 -9.59 -22.56 12.76
N ALA A 72 -10.52 -21.60 12.79
CA ALA A 72 -11.29 -21.27 13.99
C ALA A 72 -12.29 -20.13 13.71
N ALA A 73 -13.56 -20.48 13.51
CA ALA A 73 -14.74 -19.77 14.01
C ALA A 73 -15.89 -20.79 14.05
#